data_AF-A0A258BQA8-F1
#
_entry.id   AF-A0A258BQA8-F1
#
_cell.length_a   1.000
_cell.length_b   1.000
_cell.length_c   1.000
_cell.angle_alpha   90.00
_cell.angle_beta   90.00
_cell.angle_gamma   90.00
#
_symmetry.space_group_name_H-M   'P 1'
#
loop_
_entity.id
_entity.type
_entity.pdbx_description
1 polymer ?
#
loop_
_entity_poly.entity_id
_entity_poly.type
_entity_poly.pdbx_seq_one_letter_code
_entity_poly.pdbx_strand_id
1 'polypeptide(L)'
;MEMQVFRSRERLRNAMHQVCDKYVTDGPLSHLHLFLSVDGQILIDCWRGQARADGTPLAGNALYRMASMTKPITIATVLRLVEEGRLALDMPVAHLLPEL
;
A
#
# COMPACT_ATOMS: atom_id res chain seq x y z
N MET A 1 7.80 -3.06 -31.31
CA MET A 1 6.86 -3.21 -30.18
C MET A 1 7.48 -2.70 -28.87
N GLU A 2 8.72 -3.07 -28.53
CA GLU A 2 9.40 -2.65 -27.29
C GLU A 2 9.54 -1.13 -27.09
N MET A 3 9.83 -0.36 -28.15
CA MET A 3 9.98 1.10 -28.06
C MET A 3 8.67 1.83 -27.69
N GLN A 4 7.53 1.27 -28.09
CA GLN A 4 6.20 1.82 -27.78
C GLN A 4 5.81 1.54 -26.32
N VAL A 5 6.17 0.35 -25.81
CA VAL A 5 6.01 -0.03 -24.40
C VAL A 5 6.95 0.77 -23.49
N PHE A 6 8.19 1.02 -23.92
CA PHE A 6 9.11 1.88 -23.18
C PHE A 6 8.58 3.32 -23.06
N ARG A 7 8.13 3.91 -24.18
CA ARG A 7 7.54 5.27 -24.19
C ARG A 7 6.23 5.36 -23.41
N SER A 8 5.45 4.28 -23.28
CA SER A 8 4.26 4.29 -22.42
C SER A 8 4.63 4.23 -20.94
N ARG A 9 5.64 3.44 -20.55
CA ARG A 9 6.15 3.38 -19.17
C ARG A 9 6.76 4.71 -18.71
N GLU A 10 7.54 5.37 -19.56
CA GLU A 10 8.09 6.71 -19.29
C GLU A 10 6.98 7.75 -19.05
N ARG A 11 5.97 7.76 -19.92
CA ARG A 11 4.81 8.66 -19.77
C ARG A 11 4.02 8.38 -18.50
N LEU A 12 3.78 7.10 -18.18
CA LEU A 12 3.12 6.71 -16.93
C LEU A 12 3.92 7.19 -15.73
N ARG A 13 5.24 7.02 -15.76
CA ARG A 13 6.11 7.48 -14.67
C ARG A 13 6.03 8.97 -14.44
N ASN A 14 6.18 9.76 -15.49
CA ASN A 14 6.08 11.21 -15.38
C ASN A 14 4.69 11.66 -14.90
N ALA A 15 3.62 11.01 -15.39
CA ALA A 15 2.26 11.30 -14.93
C ALA A 15 2.05 10.96 -13.45
N MET A 16 2.58 9.82 -12.97
CA MET A 16 2.44 9.43 -11.56
C MET A 16 3.26 10.33 -10.61
N HIS A 17 4.44 10.79 -11.03
CA HIS A 17 5.18 11.81 -10.27
C HIS A 17 4.41 13.13 -10.17
N GLN A 18 3.77 13.58 -11.27
CA GLN A 18 2.92 14.77 -11.26
C GLN A 18 1.71 14.61 -10.33
N VAL A 19 1.12 13.40 -10.26
CA VAL A 19 0.07 13.09 -9.28
C VAL A 19 0.61 13.19 -7.85
N CYS A 20 1.77 12.60 -7.59
CA CYS A 20 2.47 12.70 -6.30
C CYS A 20 2.66 14.16 -5.85
N ASP A 21 3.07 15.04 -6.77
CA ASP A 21 3.26 16.47 -6.50
C ASP A 21 1.92 17.17 -6.24
N LYS A 22 0.97 17.05 -7.19
CA LYS A 22 -0.29 17.80 -7.18
C LYS A 22 -1.12 17.62 -5.92
N TYR A 23 -1.21 16.39 -5.39
CA TYR A 23 -2.03 16.12 -4.21
C TYR A 23 -1.47 16.71 -2.91
N VAL A 24 -0.18 17.04 -2.89
CA VAL A 24 0.48 17.65 -1.74
C VAL A 24 0.61 19.17 -1.91
N THR A 25 0.87 19.67 -3.12
CA THR A 25 1.01 21.12 -3.36
C THR A 25 -0.34 21.83 -3.43
N ASP A 26 -1.29 21.26 -4.15
CA ASP A 26 -2.57 21.89 -4.48
C ASP A 26 -3.76 21.15 -3.85
N GLY A 27 -3.49 19.97 -3.27
CA GLY A 27 -4.48 19.05 -2.75
C GLY A 27 -4.58 19.06 -1.23
N PRO A 28 -5.52 18.26 -0.68
CA PRO A 28 -5.80 18.26 0.77
C PRO A 28 -4.82 17.41 1.59
N LEU A 29 -3.81 16.77 0.98
CA LEU A 29 -2.94 15.82 1.67
C LEU A 29 -1.68 16.51 2.19
N SER A 30 -1.39 16.39 3.49
CA SER A 30 -0.10 16.84 4.06
C SER A 30 1.10 16.05 3.50
N HIS A 31 0.88 14.81 3.07
CA HIS A 31 1.88 13.94 2.45
C HIS A 31 1.23 12.78 1.68
N LEU A 32 2.01 12.15 0.81
CA LEU A 32 1.61 10.99 0.02
C LEU A 32 2.85 10.12 -0.29
N HIS A 33 2.66 8.81 -0.36
CA HIS A 33 3.61 7.86 -0.94
C HIS A 33 2.87 6.94 -1.90
N LEU A 34 3.29 6.94 -3.16
CA LEU A 34 2.74 6.14 -4.24
C LEU A 34 3.77 5.12 -4.71
N PHE A 35 3.33 3.86 -4.81
CA PHE A 35 4.14 2.75 -5.27
C PHE A 35 3.40 2.00 -6.37
N LEU A 36 4.09 1.66 -7.46
CA LEU A 36 3.55 0.83 -8.55
C LEU A 36 4.59 -0.19 -8.97
N SER A 37 4.21 -1.46 -8.89
CA SER A 37 5.00 -2.59 -9.39
C SER A 37 4.21 -3.32 -10.47
N VAL A 38 4.89 -3.73 -11.53
CA VAL A 38 4.35 -4.55 -12.62
C VAL A 38 5.32 -5.70 -12.83
N ASP A 39 4.82 -6.94 -12.75
CA ASP A 39 5.63 -8.16 -12.88
C ASP A 39 6.85 -8.18 -11.94
N GLY A 40 6.66 -7.68 -10.71
CA GLY A 40 7.71 -7.58 -9.69
C GLY A 40 8.72 -6.43 -9.90
N GLN A 41 8.63 -5.69 -11.01
CA GLN A 41 9.48 -4.53 -11.27
C GLN A 41 8.81 -3.25 -10.76
N ILE A 42 9.49 -2.54 -9.87
CA ILE A 42 9.05 -1.23 -9.39
C ILE A 42 9.18 -0.23 -10.54
N LEU A 43 8.04 0.26 -11.01
CA LEU A 43 7.99 1.31 -12.03
C LEU A 43 7.93 2.70 -11.39
N ILE A 44 7.29 2.80 -10.20
CA ILE A 44 7.07 4.05 -9.46
C ILE A 44 7.33 3.81 -7.99
N ASP A 45 8.12 4.70 -7.40
CA ASP A 45 8.29 4.87 -5.97
C ASP A 45 8.47 6.38 -5.73
N CYS A 46 7.39 7.07 -5.34
CA CYS A 46 7.41 8.50 -5.10
C CYS A 46 6.72 8.87 -3.79
N TRP A 47 7.37 9.74 -3.02
CA TRP A 47 6.81 10.31 -1.80
C TRP A 47 6.99 11.82 -1.76
N ARG A 48 6.03 12.52 -1.16
CA ARG A 48 5.98 13.99 -1.06
C ARG A 48 5.37 14.44 0.26
N GLY A 49 5.71 15.65 0.69
CA GLY A 49 5.10 16.32 1.83
C GLY A 49 5.84 16.16 3.15
N GLN A 50 5.14 16.47 4.24
CA GLN A 50 5.68 16.51 5.59
C GLN A 50 5.13 15.34 6.42
N ALA A 51 6.01 14.63 7.13
CA ALA A 51 5.64 13.52 8.00
C ALA A 51 4.88 13.98 9.26
N ARG A 52 5.14 15.22 9.72
CA ARG A 52 4.59 15.79 10.95
C ARG A 52 4.27 17.27 10.76
N ALA A 53 3.40 17.79 11.64
CA ALA A 53 2.98 19.19 11.64
C ALA A 53 4.11 20.19 11.97
N ASP A 54 5.23 19.71 12.50
CA ASP A 54 6.42 20.52 12.80
C ASP A 54 7.30 20.81 11.56
N GLY A 55 6.88 20.37 10.37
CA GLY A 55 7.64 20.56 9.13
C GLY A 55 8.61 19.43 8.80
N THR A 56 8.70 18.37 9.61
CA THR A 56 9.59 17.22 9.33
C THR A 56 9.32 16.66 7.93
N PRO A 57 10.31 16.59 7.02
CA PRO A 57 10.11 16.03 5.69
C PRO A 57 9.73 14.54 5.72
N LEU A 58 8.90 14.10 4.76
CA LEU A 58 8.59 12.69 4.62
C LEU A 58 9.79 11.90 4.07
N ALA A 59 10.17 10.83 4.77
CA ALA A 59 11.19 9.89 4.30
C ALA A 59 10.57 8.78 3.43
N GLY A 60 11.33 8.25 2.47
CA GLY A 60 10.86 7.16 1.59
C GLY A 60 10.60 5.82 2.29
N ASN A 61 11.02 5.69 3.55
CA ASN A 61 10.75 4.54 4.42
C ASN A 61 9.88 4.91 5.63
N ALA A 62 9.14 6.01 5.55
CA ALA A 62 8.24 6.42 6.62
C ALA A 62 7.20 5.34 6.94
N LEU A 63 6.88 5.17 8.22
CA LEU A 63 5.84 4.26 8.67
C LEU A 63 4.48 4.96 8.65
N TYR A 64 3.47 4.25 8.16
CA TYR A 64 2.08 4.71 8.12
C TYR A 64 1.20 3.88 9.04
N ARG A 65 0.16 4.52 9.58
CA ARG A 65 -0.91 3.79 10.24
C ARG A 65 -1.80 3.15 9.18
N MET A 66 -1.71 1.84 9.03
CA MET A 66 -2.44 1.08 8.00
C MET A 66 -3.96 1.08 8.21
N ALA A 67 -4.46 1.33 9.42
CA ALA A 67 -5.89 1.32 9.74
C ALA A 67 -6.59 0.06 9.20
N SER A 68 -7.69 0.19 8.46
CA SER A 68 -8.40 -0.95 7.88
C SER A 68 -7.57 -1.76 6.86
N MET A 69 -6.45 -1.24 6.35
CA MET A 69 -5.51 -2.01 5.51
C MET A 69 -4.75 -3.09 6.30
N THR A 70 -4.93 -3.18 7.62
CA THR A 70 -4.50 -4.34 8.39
C THR A 70 -5.33 -5.59 8.06
N LYS A 71 -6.59 -5.45 7.62
CA LYS A 71 -7.49 -6.60 7.39
C LYS A 71 -6.96 -7.60 6.35
N PRO A 72 -6.48 -7.21 5.15
CA PRO A 72 -5.90 -8.16 4.21
C PRO A 72 -4.75 -8.97 4.80
N ILE A 73 -3.93 -8.37 5.67
CA ILE A 73 -2.84 -9.06 6.36
C ILE A 73 -3.40 -10.10 7.33
N THR A 74 -4.36 -9.71 8.18
CA THR A 74 -5.04 -10.63 9.11
C THR A 74 -5.74 -11.76 8.37
N ILE A 75 -6.44 -11.46 7.26
CA ILE A 75 -7.12 -12.45 6.42
C ILE A 75 -6.10 -13.44 5.85
N ALA A 76 -4.98 -12.97 5.29
CA ALA A 76 -3.93 -13.86 4.77
C ALA A 76 -3.38 -14.79 5.86
N THR A 77 -3.18 -14.29 7.08
CA THR A 77 -2.78 -15.12 8.22
C THR A 77 -3.83 -16.18 8.56
N VAL A 78 -5.11 -15.79 8.63
CA VAL A 78 -6.21 -16.74 8.91
C VAL A 78 -6.33 -17.79 7.81
N LEU A 79 -6.27 -17.39 6.55
CA LEU A 79 -6.35 -18.32 5.41
C LEU A 79 -5.15 -19.27 5.37
N ARG A 80 -3.97 -18.85 5.82
CA ARG A 80 -2.83 -19.75 5.99
C ARG A 80 -3.10 -20.83 7.05
N LEU A 81 -3.72 -20.46 8.17
CA LEU A 81 -4.13 -21.43 9.20
C LEU A 81 -5.19 -22.41 8.69
N VAL A 82 -6.08 -21.96 7.80
CA VAL A 82 -7.05 -22.83 7.12
C VAL A 82 -6.35 -23.81 6.19
N GLU A 83 -5.38 -23.35 5.39
CA GLU A 83 -4.57 -24.22 4.53
C GLU A 83 -3.80 -25.27 5.35
N GLU A 84 -3.31 -24.91 6.53
CA GLU A 84 -2.63 -25.80 7.48
C GLU A 84 -3.59 -26.76 8.21
N GLY A 85 -4.90 -26.68 7.99
CA GLY A 85 -5.91 -27.48 8.68
C GLY A 85 -6.08 -27.15 10.16
N ARG A 86 -5.53 -26.01 10.62
CA ARG A 86 -5.58 -25.54 12.01
C ARG A 86 -6.85 -24.74 12.32
N LEU A 87 -7.46 -24.17 11.28
CA LEU A 87 -8.76 -23.51 11.31
C LEU A 87 -9.62 -24.05 10.16
N ALA A 88 -10.93 -23.86 10.26
CA ALA A 88 -11.86 -24.03 9.14
C ALA A 88 -12.70 -22.76 9.01
N LEU A 89 -13.09 -22.40 7.78
CA LEU A 89 -13.86 -21.17 7.52
C LEU A 89 -15.24 -21.18 8.20
N ASP A 90 -15.81 -22.36 8.40
CA ASP A 90 -17.08 -22.62 9.05
C ASP A 90 -16.93 -23.08 10.50
N MET A 91 -15.72 -23.05 11.06
CA MET A 91 -15.48 -23.34 12.47
C MET A 91 -16.23 -22.32 13.35
N PRO A 92 -17.10 -22.76 14.28
CA PRO A 92 -17.72 -21.86 15.24
C PRO A 92 -16.66 -21.13 16.07
N VAL A 93 -16.77 -19.80 16.17
CA VAL A 93 -15.79 -18.99 16.93
C VAL A 93 -15.70 -19.40 18.40
N ALA A 94 -16.78 -19.92 18.98
CA ALA A 94 -16.83 -20.43 20.35
C ALA A 94 -15.86 -21.60 20.60
N HIS A 95 -15.40 -22.32 19.57
CA HIS A 95 -14.36 -23.34 19.72
C HIS A 95 -12.97 -22.73 19.98
N LEU A 96 -12.75 -21.46 19.58
CA LEU A 96 -11.50 -20.74 19.74
C LEU A 96 -11.54 -19.75 20.91
N LEU A 97 -12.70 -19.15 21.14
CA LEU A 97 -12.96 -18.10 22.13
C LEU A 97 -14.23 -18.48 22.92
N PRO A 98 -14.14 -19.43 23.87
CA PRO A 98 -15.31 -19.98 24.58
C PRO A 98 -16.03 -18.98 25.48
N GLU A 99 -15.42 -17.83 25.78
CA GLU A 99 -15.99 -16.75 26.57
C GLU A 99 -16.84 -15.73 25.78
N LEU A 100 -16.84 -15.80 24.45
CA LEU A 100 -17.71 -14.98 23.58
C LEU A 100 -19.11 -15.58 23.44
#